data_AF-I3KBG4-F1
#
_entry.id   AF-I3KBG4-F1
#
_cell.length_a   1.000
_cell.length_b   1.000
_cell.length_c   1.000
_cell.angle_alpha   90.00
_cell.angle_beta   90.00
_cell.angle_gamma   90.00
#
_symmetry.space_group_name_H-M   'P 1'
#
loop_
_entity.id
_entity.type
_entity.pdbx_description
1 polymer ?
#
loop_
_entity_poly.entity_id
_entity_poly.type
_entity_poly.pdbx_seq_one_letter_code
_entity_poly.pdbx_strand_id
1 'polypeptide(L)'
;MSMSAVHSASPPAEEPVTPPPLTTPPRKASVRLQERRGSNLSLLLDVNTLGVESVCSVSTPKEVWLQLLHTSSRPLTHTLLQEAAIDTNTLNVEYQKIPPNFVNAADLDVPGHMMKDRYKTILPNPESRVILRNPDDEPGPDHYINANYIRGYKGAPRAYIATQGPMVHTVGDFWDMVWQERSSIIVMVTRLKENNEKCEVYWPQPRDRTKRVKEEDEDQEEKDGQREKENEEEGEMRQIGRFIIRVKDSREKDGFTVTDMEIQLHSERRHVRHYWFTSWPDHHIPQCIAPYLRLVEEVETYSKSLVPPSSSQEVSAPASSPGPIIVHCSAGIGRTGCFIASTIGCQQLRETGQADVLETVCQLRLDRGGMIQTSEQYQFLYSTLAQYSSQLQQKQNQPATLPQSQQNPEDQVSIQLQNLELHSKQNRKIS
;
A
#
# COMPACT_ATOMS: atom_id res chain seq x y z
N MET A 1 -45.57 65.77 22.20
CA MET A 1 -45.84 64.68 23.16
C MET A 1 -44.47 64.14 23.56
N SER A 2 -43.71 64.80 24.44
CA SER A 2 -43.95 64.99 25.89
C SER A 2 -43.61 63.70 26.65
N MET A 3 -42.38 63.59 27.18
CA MET A 3 -41.98 63.87 28.59
C MET A 3 -42.37 62.72 29.55
N SER A 4 -41.56 62.26 30.52
CA SER A 4 -40.33 62.78 31.19
C SER A 4 -39.29 61.62 31.34
N ALA A 5 -37.98 61.76 31.60
CA ALA A 5 -37.18 62.64 32.49
C ALA A 5 -37.49 62.44 34.00
N VAL A 6 -36.57 62.51 34.97
CA VAL A 6 -35.12 62.85 35.05
C VAL A 6 -34.36 61.69 35.77
N HIS A 7 -33.10 61.65 36.27
CA HIS A 7 -31.83 62.44 36.39
C HIS A 7 -30.73 61.38 36.80
N SER A 8 -29.43 61.57 37.09
CA SER A 8 -28.30 62.54 36.93
C SER A 8 -27.02 61.80 37.46
N ALA A 9 -25.75 62.24 37.49
CA ALA A 9 -25.05 63.51 37.22
C ALA A 9 -23.56 63.24 36.82
N SER A 10 -22.72 64.28 36.71
CA SER A 10 -21.24 64.27 36.52
C SER A 10 -20.71 65.66 36.98
N PRO A 11 -19.44 66.12 36.76
CA PRO A 11 -18.14 65.52 36.36
C PRO A 11 -17.05 65.93 37.44
N PRO A 12 -15.77 66.33 37.18
CA PRO A 12 -14.78 66.17 36.08
C PRO A 12 -13.42 65.56 36.57
N ALA A 13 -12.29 65.86 35.91
CA ALA A 13 -10.95 65.29 36.15
C ALA A 13 -9.80 66.32 36.06
N GLU A 14 -8.63 66.05 36.68
CA GLU A 14 -7.26 66.36 36.21
C GLU A 14 -6.15 65.80 37.16
N GLU A 15 -4.88 65.82 36.70
CA GLU A 15 -3.63 65.33 37.35
C GLU A 15 -2.92 66.44 38.23
N PRO A 16 -1.76 66.28 38.94
CA PRO A 16 -0.63 65.32 38.74
C PRO A 16 0.24 64.85 39.97
N VAL A 17 1.18 63.91 39.71
CA VAL A 17 2.62 63.79 40.14
C VAL A 17 3.08 64.28 41.55
N THR A 18 3.95 63.66 42.38
CA THR A 18 4.63 62.34 42.69
C THR A 18 5.46 62.57 44.03
N PRO A 19 6.49 61.81 44.52
CA PRO A 19 7.00 60.43 44.28
C PRO A 19 7.05 59.53 45.57
N PRO A 20 8.19 58.95 46.06
CA PRO A 20 8.47 57.49 46.15
C PRO A 20 8.66 57.01 47.64
N PRO A 21 9.38 55.91 48.05
CA PRO A 21 10.10 54.83 47.31
C PRO A 21 10.03 53.36 47.88
N LEU A 22 10.63 52.39 47.15
CA LEU A 22 11.24 51.09 47.61
C LEU A 22 10.33 49.98 48.18
N THR A 23 10.58 48.66 48.00
CA THR A 23 11.76 47.89 47.51
C THR A 23 11.43 46.85 46.41
N THR A 24 12.44 46.19 45.84
CA THR A 24 12.33 45.22 44.72
C THR A 24 13.15 43.92 44.93
N PRO A 25 12.71 42.76 44.40
CA PRO A 25 13.56 41.57 44.20
C PRO A 25 14.31 41.59 42.84
N PRO A 26 15.42 40.84 42.66
CA PRO A 26 16.39 41.06 41.57
C PRO A 26 16.27 40.14 40.34
N ARG A 27 16.82 40.59 39.20
CA ARG A 27 17.08 39.78 37.99
C ARG A 27 18.40 38.98 38.08
N LYS A 28 18.43 37.82 37.42
CA LYS A 28 19.63 37.08 36.94
C LYS A 28 19.24 36.33 35.66
N ALA A 29 20.13 35.97 34.72
CA ALA A 29 21.35 36.60 34.22
C ALA A 29 21.63 35.98 32.84
N SER A 30 22.10 36.74 31.84
CA SER A 30 22.35 36.19 30.50
C SER A 30 23.67 35.41 30.44
N VAL A 31 23.59 34.11 30.15
CA VAL A 31 24.77 33.24 29.96
C VAL A 31 25.16 33.26 28.48
N ARG A 32 26.44 33.54 28.20
CA ARG A 32 27.02 33.50 26.85
C ARG A 32 27.38 32.07 26.48
N LEU A 33 27.19 31.71 25.21
CA LEU A 33 27.87 30.57 24.61
C LEU A 33 29.38 30.76 24.69
N GLN A 34 30.09 29.74 25.18
CA GLN A 34 31.55 29.71 25.22
C GLN A 34 32.02 28.34 24.72
N GLU A 35 32.68 28.32 23.57
CA GLU A 35 33.27 27.11 23.01
C GLU A 35 34.38 26.56 23.91
N ARG A 36 34.48 25.24 24.03
CA ARG A 36 35.78 24.57 24.23
C ARG A 36 35.76 23.09 23.83
N ARG A 37 36.96 22.60 23.50
CA ARG A 37 37.23 21.25 22.98
C ARG A 37 36.98 20.18 24.06
N GLY A 38 36.60 18.99 23.61
CA GLY A 38 36.19 17.89 24.48
C GLY A 38 37.32 17.18 25.24
N SER A 39 36.89 16.29 26.12
CA SER A 39 37.71 15.40 26.94
C SER A 39 36.94 14.08 27.17
N ASN A 40 37.62 12.94 27.00
CA ASN A 40 37.01 11.62 27.20
C ASN A 40 37.06 11.22 28.68
N LEU A 41 36.05 11.58 29.47
CA LEU A 41 35.80 10.96 30.78
C LEU A 41 34.41 10.33 30.82
N SER A 42 34.35 9.07 31.27
CA SER A 42 33.09 8.38 31.54
C SER A 42 32.45 8.95 32.82
N LEU A 43 31.19 9.38 32.73
CA LEU A 43 30.40 9.81 33.88
C LEU A 43 29.44 8.68 34.27
N LEU A 44 29.84 7.89 35.28
CA LEU A 44 28.90 7.10 36.06
C LEU A 44 28.03 8.05 36.88
N LEU A 45 26.74 8.13 36.57
CA LEU A 45 25.75 8.85 37.37
C LEU A 45 25.22 7.94 38.48
N ASP A 46 25.28 8.43 39.72
CA ASP A 46 24.69 7.78 40.88
C ASP A 46 23.17 8.05 40.93
N VAL A 47 22.36 7.01 41.03
CA VAL A 47 20.91 7.03 40.73
C VAL A 47 20.05 7.00 41.99
N ASN A 48 20.63 7.26 43.17
CA ASN A 48 19.95 7.16 44.47
C ASN A 48 19.37 8.49 45.03
N THR A 49 19.45 9.61 44.30
CA THR A 49 19.00 10.93 44.81
C THR A 49 18.13 11.72 43.83
N LEU A 50 17.63 11.10 42.75
CA LEU A 50 16.64 11.71 41.87
C LEU A 50 15.23 11.30 42.30
N GLY A 51 14.44 12.29 42.74
CA GLY A 51 13.00 12.12 42.88
C GLY A 51 12.36 11.84 41.51
N VAL A 52 11.15 11.27 41.51
CA VAL A 52 10.46 10.82 40.29
C VAL A 52 9.90 12.01 39.50
N GLU A 53 10.78 12.73 38.81
CA GLU A 53 10.38 13.63 37.73
C GLU A 53 10.00 12.80 36.50
N SER A 54 8.78 13.02 36.00
CA SER A 54 8.31 12.34 34.79
C SER A 54 9.14 12.80 33.59
N VAL A 55 9.78 11.85 32.91
CA VAL A 55 10.57 12.13 31.70
C VAL A 55 9.61 12.58 30.60
N CYS A 56 9.46 13.90 30.42
CA CYS A 56 8.61 14.47 29.39
C CYS A 56 9.07 14.01 28.00
N SER A 57 8.29 13.13 27.36
CA SER A 57 8.53 12.70 25.98
C SER A 57 8.29 13.86 25.02
N VAL A 58 9.37 14.55 24.65
CA VAL A 58 9.38 15.57 23.60
C VAL A 58 9.06 14.88 22.27
N SER A 59 7.79 14.86 21.90
CA SER A 59 7.33 14.39 20.60
C SER A 59 7.68 15.41 19.52
N THR A 60 8.13 14.93 18.37
CA THR A 60 8.27 15.76 17.17
C THR A 60 6.87 16.22 16.73
N PRO A 61 6.63 17.52 16.47
CA PRO A 61 5.34 18.00 15.99
C PRO A 61 4.93 17.34 14.67
N LYS A 62 3.63 17.07 14.50
CA LYS A 62 3.06 16.37 13.32
C LYS A 62 3.43 17.09 12.02
N GLU A 63 3.51 18.42 12.08
CA GLU A 63 3.88 19.32 10.99
C GLU A 63 5.30 19.02 10.47
N VAL A 64 6.25 18.71 11.35
CA VAL A 64 7.65 18.43 10.97
C VAL A 64 7.74 17.07 10.27
N TRP A 65 6.98 16.07 10.70
CA TRP A 65 6.87 14.79 9.99
C TRP A 65 6.21 14.95 8.62
N LEU A 66 5.13 15.72 8.52
CA LEU A 66 4.47 16.01 7.24
C LEU A 66 5.39 16.79 6.29
N GLN A 67 6.11 17.80 6.78
CA GLN A 67 7.11 18.51 5.97
C GLN A 67 8.21 17.57 5.46
N LEU A 68 8.72 16.66 6.30
CA LEU A 68 9.71 15.67 5.86
C LEU A 68 9.15 14.72 4.78
N LEU A 69 7.90 14.25 4.93
CA LEU A 69 7.22 13.43 3.92
C LEU A 69 6.88 14.20 2.63
N HIS A 70 6.70 15.52 2.69
CA HIS A 70 6.46 16.36 1.51
C HIS A 70 7.73 16.80 0.77
N THR A 71 8.92 16.64 1.37
CA THR A 71 10.18 17.19 0.83
C THR A 71 11.31 16.17 0.67
N SER A 72 11.17 14.96 1.21
CA SER A 72 12.17 13.90 1.05
C SER A 72 12.16 13.34 -0.38
N SER A 73 13.30 13.45 -1.06
CA SER A 73 13.51 13.00 -2.44
C SER A 73 14.98 12.55 -2.60
N ARG A 74 15.19 11.48 -3.35
CA ARG A 74 16.51 10.93 -3.72
C ARG A 74 16.40 10.24 -5.10
N PRO A 75 16.40 11.00 -6.22
CA PRO A 75 16.32 10.42 -7.55
C PRO A 75 17.64 9.76 -7.94
N LEU A 76 17.59 8.49 -8.34
CA LEU A 76 18.74 7.65 -8.68
C LEU A 76 18.65 7.21 -10.14
N THR A 77 19.70 7.43 -10.92
CA THR A 77 19.85 6.83 -12.26
C THR A 77 20.04 5.32 -12.17
N HIS A 78 19.85 4.61 -13.29
CA HIS A 78 20.05 3.15 -13.40
C HIS A 78 21.26 2.61 -12.62
N THR A 79 22.45 3.22 -12.77
CA THR A 79 23.69 2.83 -12.10
C THR A 79 23.68 3.13 -10.61
N LEU A 80 23.30 4.35 -10.21
CA LEU A 80 23.23 4.76 -8.80
C LEU A 80 22.19 3.94 -8.01
N LEU A 81 21.15 3.46 -8.67
CA LEU A 81 20.15 2.55 -8.13
C LEU A 81 20.71 1.14 -7.93
N GLN A 82 21.47 0.62 -8.91
CA GLN A 82 22.16 -0.67 -8.80
C GLN A 82 23.21 -0.66 -7.68
N GLU A 83 23.95 0.45 -7.51
CA GLU A 83 24.89 0.64 -6.41
C GLU A 83 24.17 0.76 -5.05
N ALA A 84 23.14 1.60 -4.96
CA ALA A 84 22.38 1.81 -3.72
C ALA A 84 21.68 0.53 -3.22
N ALA A 85 21.26 -0.37 -4.11
CA ALA A 85 20.66 -1.65 -3.73
C ALA A 85 21.64 -2.62 -3.04
N ILE A 86 22.96 -2.38 -3.13
CA ILE A 86 23.99 -3.21 -2.48
C ILE A 86 24.28 -2.69 -1.05
N ASP A 87 24.18 -1.39 -0.80
CA ASP A 87 24.42 -0.78 0.52
C ASP A 87 23.17 -0.81 1.42
N THR A 88 22.87 -2.01 1.93
CA THR A 88 21.76 -2.25 2.86
C THR A 88 21.85 -1.44 4.17
N ASN A 89 23.06 -1.01 4.57
CA ASN A 89 23.27 -0.19 5.76
C ASN A 89 22.77 1.24 5.52
N THR A 90 23.16 1.87 4.42
CA THR A 90 22.64 3.19 4.04
C THR A 90 21.13 3.15 3.81
N LEU A 91 20.59 2.09 3.18
CA LEU A 91 19.15 1.93 3.00
C LEU A 91 18.39 1.78 4.33
N ASN A 92 18.94 1.09 5.33
CA ASN A 92 18.35 1.05 6.68
C ASN A 92 18.39 2.44 7.33
N VAL A 93 19.55 3.13 7.30
CA VAL A 93 19.71 4.48 7.89
C VAL A 93 18.83 5.53 7.19
N GLU A 94 18.49 5.34 5.93
CA GLU A 94 17.47 6.12 5.23
C GLU A 94 16.05 5.76 5.70
N TYR A 95 15.70 4.47 5.68
CA TYR A 95 14.40 3.96 6.10
C TYR A 95 13.98 4.41 7.52
N GLN A 96 14.90 4.35 8.50
CA GLN A 96 14.62 4.76 9.89
C GLN A 96 14.30 6.26 10.04
N LYS A 97 14.57 7.09 9.03
CA LYS A 97 14.25 8.54 9.04
C LYS A 97 12.87 8.84 8.47
N ILE A 98 12.29 7.93 7.69
CA ILE A 98 10.99 8.14 7.05
C ILE A 98 9.90 8.07 8.14
N PRO A 99 9.13 9.14 8.40
CA PRO A 99 8.05 9.09 9.40
C PRO A 99 7.00 8.02 9.02
N PRO A 100 6.36 7.34 9.98
CA PRO A 100 5.39 6.29 9.66
C PRO A 100 4.01 6.85 9.29
N ASN A 101 3.64 8.06 9.76
CA ASN A 101 2.33 8.69 9.56
C ASN A 101 1.11 7.83 9.95
N PHE A 102 1.25 7.00 11.00
CA PHE A 102 0.12 6.28 11.59
C PHE A 102 -0.89 7.25 12.22
N VAL A 103 -2.17 6.90 12.11
CA VAL A 103 -3.31 7.60 12.73
C VAL A 103 -3.46 7.13 14.17
N ASN A 104 -3.69 8.04 15.13
CA ASN A 104 -4.07 7.62 16.47
C ASN A 104 -5.54 7.18 16.47
N ALA A 105 -5.92 6.17 17.26
CA ALA A 105 -7.32 5.74 17.34
C ALA A 105 -8.28 6.86 17.81
N ALA A 106 -7.77 7.87 18.54
CA ALA A 106 -8.53 9.05 18.94
C ALA A 106 -8.75 10.08 17.80
N ASP A 107 -7.98 9.99 16.70
CA ASP A 107 -8.13 10.87 15.53
C ASP A 107 -9.18 10.33 14.53
N LEU A 108 -9.64 9.08 14.70
CA LEU A 108 -10.58 8.40 13.81
C LEU A 108 -11.98 8.36 14.43
N ASP A 109 -12.71 9.47 14.36
CA ASP A 109 -14.11 9.57 14.78
C ASP A 109 -15.05 8.84 13.80
N VAL A 110 -15.07 7.51 13.92
CA VAL A 110 -15.96 6.61 13.18
C VAL A 110 -16.47 5.53 14.14
N PRO A 111 -17.72 5.61 14.62
CA PRO A 111 -18.30 4.59 15.49
C PRO A 111 -18.13 3.17 14.93
N GLY A 112 -17.88 2.20 15.82
CA GLY A 112 -17.77 0.78 15.45
C GLY A 112 -16.52 0.36 14.66
N HIS A 113 -15.67 1.29 14.19
CA HIS A 113 -14.54 0.99 13.30
C HIS A 113 -13.66 -0.18 13.80
N MET A 114 -13.40 -0.21 15.11
CA MET A 114 -12.57 -1.22 15.79
C MET A 114 -12.98 -2.68 15.54
N MET A 115 -14.25 -2.93 15.19
CA MET A 115 -14.73 -4.27 14.85
C MET A 115 -14.36 -4.65 13.42
N LYS A 116 -14.31 -3.68 12.50
CA LYS A 116 -13.93 -3.87 11.09
C LYS A 116 -12.41 -3.79 10.85
N ASP A 117 -11.59 -3.57 11.88
CA ASP A 117 -10.12 -3.51 11.78
C ASP A 117 -9.44 -4.83 12.16
N ARG A 118 -8.65 -5.43 11.25
CA ARG A 118 -7.84 -6.63 11.52
C ARG A 118 -6.67 -6.33 12.47
N TYR A 119 -6.23 -5.07 12.54
CA TYR A 119 -5.14 -4.61 13.42
C TYR A 119 -5.47 -3.22 14.01
N LYS A 120 -5.68 -3.16 15.33
CA LYS A 120 -6.14 -1.95 16.06
C LYS A 120 -5.23 -0.71 15.96
N THR A 121 -3.99 -0.87 15.46
CA THR A 121 -2.99 0.20 15.31
C THR A 121 -2.67 0.53 13.84
N ILE A 122 -3.35 -0.13 12.89
CA ILE A 122 -3.15 0.09 11.44
C ILE A 122 -4.48 0.60 10.88
N LEU A 123 -4.72 1.88 11.08
CA LEU A 123 -5.97 2.57 10.77
C LEU A 123 -5.83 3.41 9.49
N PRO A 124 -6.91 3.64 8.73
CA PRO A 124 -6.86 4.43 7.51
C PRO A 124 -6.78 5.94 7.82
N ASN A 125 -5.87 6.66 7.15
CA ASN A 125 -5.76 8.12 7.23
C ASN A 125 -7.10 8.80 6.84
N PRO A 126 -7.71 9.63 7.72
CA PRO A 126 -9.02 10.23 7.48
C PRO A 126 -9.11 11.04 6.17
N GLU A 127 -8.01 11.65 5.75
CA GLU A 127 -7.90 12.53 4.58
C GLU A 127 -8.00 11.76 3.24
N SER A 128 -7.69 10.47 3.24
CA SER A 128 -7.60 9.60 2.05
C SER A 128 -8.43 8.32 2.17
N ARG A 129 -9.16 8.11 3.27
CA ARG A 129 -9.92 6.88 3.51
C ARG A 129 -10.99 6.64 2.45
N VAL A 130 -11.22 5.38 2.11
CA VAL A 130 -12.42 5.00 1.37
C VAL A 130 -13.62 5.12 2.30
N ILE A 131 -14.75 5.60 1.76
CA ILE A 131 -16.03 5.71 2.46
C ILE A 131 -17.02 4.91 1.65
N LEU A 132 -17.60 3.88 2.23
CA LEU A 132 -18.67 3.11 1.58
C LEU A 132 -19.95 3.94 1.59
N ARG A 133 -20.76 3.77 0.55
CA ARG A 133 -22.05 4.44 0.38
C ARG A 133 -23.11 3.39 0.10
N ASN A 134 -24.03 3.17 1.02
CA ASN A 134 -25.28 2.51 0.66
C ASN A 134 -26.27 3.58 0.17
N PRO A 135 -26.90 3.44 -1.02
CA PRO A 135 -27.95 4.37 -1.44
C PRO A 135 -29.20 4.38 -0.54
N ASP A 136 -29.37 3.35 0.31
CA ASP A 136 -30.58 3.10 1.08
C ASP A 136 -30.48 3.43 2.59
N ASP A 137 -29.29 3.79 3.13
CA ASP A 137 -29.04 3.96 4.57
C ASP A 137 -28.63 5.38 5.00
N GLU A 138 -28.98 5.73 6.24
CA GLU A 138 -28.43 6.89 6.97
C GLU A 138 -26.95 6.71 7.35
N PRO A 139 -26.17 7.78 7.59
CA PRO A 139 -24.74 7.67 7.92
C PRO A 139 -24.45 6.92 9.24
N GLY A 140 -23.82 5.75 9.14
CA GLY A 140 -23.52 4.89 10.30
C GLY A 140 -22.16 4.15 10.24
N PRO A 141 -21.89 3.26 11.20
CA PRO A 141 -20.66 2.43 11.26
C PRO A 141 -20.48 1.55 10.02
N ASP A 142 -21.58 1.22 9.34
CA ASP A 142 -21.60 0.36 8.16
C ASP A 142 -20.90 1.00 6.96
N HIS A 143 -20.79 2.33 6.91
CA HIS A 143 -20.06 3.08 5.89
C HIS A 143 -18.52 3.08 6.05
N TYR A 144 -17.97 2.31 7.00
CA TYR A 144 -16.53 2.16 7.22
C TYR A 144 -15.92 0.91 6.55
N ILE A 145 -14.75 1.10 5.96
CA ILE A 145 -13.81 0.03 5.58
C ILE A 145 -12.36 0.51 5.83
N ASN A 146 -11.48 -0.38 6.29
CA ASN A 146 -10.05 -0.07 6.50
C ASN A 146 -9.29 -0.08 5.16
N ALA A 147 -9.49 0.99 4.38
CA ALA A 147 -8.86 1.19 3.08
C ALA A 147 -8.58 2.68 2.82
N ASN A 148 -7.57 2.98 2.00
CA ASN A 148 -7.23 4.33 1.55
C ASN A 148 -7.05 4.37 0.03
N TYR A 149 -7.47 5.48 -0.58
CA TYR A 149 -7.03 5.84 -1.93
C TYR A 149 -5.55 6.19 -1.91
N ILE A 150 -4.80 5.68 -2.87
CA ILE A 150 -3.37 5.91 -3.02
C ILE A 150 -3.11 6.58 -4.39
N ARG A 151 -2.28 7.61 -4.39
CA ARG A 151 -1.81 8.26 -5.63
C ARG A 151 -0.80 7.36 -6.35
N GLY A 152 -0.87 7.38 -7.68
CA GLY A 152 0.09 6.71 -8.56
C GLY A 152 1.24 7.63 -8.97
N TYR A 153 2.01 7.17 -9.95
CA TYR A 153 3.09 7.92 -10.55
C TYR A 153 2.65 9.32 -11.04
N LYS A 154 3.55 10.31 -10.93
CA LYS A 154 3.26 11.74 -11.13
C LYS A 154 2.09 12.27 -10.28
N GLY A 155 1.78 11.61 -9.17
CA GLY A 155 0.70 11.99 -8.24
C GLY A 155 -0.70 11.64 -8.74
N ALA A 156 -0.85 10.78 -9.75
CA ALA A 156 -2.13 10.44 -10.36
C ALA A 156 -3.19 10.02 -9.31
N PRO A 157 -4.30 10.77 -9.14
CA PRO A 157 -5.21 10.58 -8.02
C PRO A 157 -5.99 9.26 -8.17
N ARG A 158 -6.15 8.54 -7.06
CA ARG A 158 -6.90 7.27 -6.98
C ARG A 158 -6.44 6.20 -8.01
N ALA A 159 -5.14 6.11 -8.28
CA ALA A 159 -4.61 5.04 -9.13
C ALA A 159 -4.74 3.65 -8.47
N TYR A 160 -4.66 3.60 -7.13
CA TYR A 160 -4.81 2.37 -6.35
C TYR A 160 -5.70 2.61 -5.13
N ILE A 161 -6.17 1.50 -4.54
CA ILE A 161 -6.65 1.45 -3.16
C ILE A 161 -5.79 0.45 -2.38
N ALA A 162 -5.23 0.88 -1.27
CA ALA A 162 -4.57 0.01 -0.31
C ALA A 162 -5.55 -0.37 0.81
N THR A 163 -5.78 -1.67 1.01
CA THR A 163 -6.74 -2.20 1.99
C THR A 163 -6.17 -3.40 2.75
N GLN A 164 -6.71 -3.69 3.94
CA GLN A 164 -6.41 -4.91 4.68
C GLN A 164 -6.97 -6.17 3.98
N GLY A 165 -6.51 -7.35 4.37
CA GLY A 165 -7.10 -8.62 3.95
C GLY A 165 -8.47 -8.80 4.60
N PRO A 166 -9.57 -8.96 3.82
CA PRO A 166 -10.93 -9.08 4.35
C PRO A 166 -11.04 -10.07 5.51
N MET A 167 -11.81 -9.70 6.52
CA MET A 167 -12.27 -10.55 7.62
C MET A 167 -13.66 -11.10 7.31
N VAL A 168 -14.11 -12.17 7.97
CA VAL A 168 -15.38 -12.88 7.70
C VAL A 168 -16.56 -11.91 7.55
N HIS A 169 -16.67 -10.94 8.46
CA HIS A 169 -17.73 -9.93 8.51
C HIS A 169 -17.46 -8.68 7.67
N THR A 170 -16.25 -8.49 7.12
CA THR A 170 -15.92 -7.38 6.19
C THR A 170 -15.77 -7.86 4.74
N VAL A 171 -16.20 -9.09 4.42
CA VAL A 171 -16.22 -9.59 3.03
C VAL A 171 -17.26 -8.82 2.20
N GLY A 172 -18.42 -8.47 2.79
CA GLY A 172 -19.43 -7.62 2.14
C GLY A 172 -18.86 -6.24 1.80
N ASP A 173 -18.38 -5.52 2.82
CA ASP A 173 -17.70 -4.22 2.72
C ASP A 173 -16.68 -4.16 1.57
N PHE A 174 -15.88 -5.21 1.41
CA PHE A 174 -14.86 -5.29 0.37
C PHE A 174 -15.45 -5.33 -1.04
N TRP A 175 -16.53 -6.07 -1.26
CA TRP A 175 -17.19 -6.10 -2.58
C TRP A 175 -18.05 -4.87 -2.84
N ASP A 176 -18.61 -4.25 -1.80
CA ASP A 176 -19.20 -2.92 -1.90
C ASP A 176 -18.17 -1.87 -2.34
N MET A 177 -16.93 -1.94 -1.83
CA MET A 177 -15.83 -1.10 -2.31
C MET A 177 -15.46 -1.39 -3.78
N VAL A 178 -15.26 -2.66 -4.15
CA VAL A 178 -14.95 -3.09 -5.54
C VAL A 178 -16.03 -2.57 -6.51
N TRP A 179 -17.30 -2.66 -6.11
CA TRP A 179 -18.43 -2.18 -6.90
C TRP A 179 -18.51 -0.66 -6.95
N GLN A 180 -18.43 0.04 -5.82
CA GLN A 180 -18.53 1.49 -5.75
C GLN A 180 -17.47 2.18 -6.62
N GLU A 181 -16.22 1.73 -6.50
CA GLU A 181 -15.07 2.36 -7.16
C GLU A 181 -14.82 1.82 -8.57
N ARG A 182 -15.64 0.87 -9.07
CA ARG A 182 -15.51 0.24 -10.40
C ARG A 182 -14.13 -0.39 -10.64
N SER A 183 -13.57 -1.02 -9.61
CA SER A 183 -12.24 -1.62 -9.63
C SER A 183 -12.22 -2.95 -10.40
N SER A 184 -11.75 -2.92 -11.65
CA SER A 184 -11.59 -4.13 -12.49
C SER A 184 -10.35 -4.98 -12.17
N ILE A 185 -9.48 -4.56 -11.23
CA ILE A 185 -8.27 -5.31 -10.86
C ILE A 185 -8.13 -5.38 -9.34
N ILE A 186 -7.88 -6.59 -8.82
CA ILE A 186 -7.53 -6.88 -7.44
C ILE A 186 -6.17 -7.60 -7.40
N VAL A 187 -5.25 -7.18 -6.54
CA VAL A 187 -3.94 -7.81 -6.33
C VAL A 187 -3.79 -8.23 -4.86
N MET A 188 -3.73 -9.54 -4.63
CA MET A 188 -3.63 -10.19 -3.33
C MET A 188 -2.20 -10.71 -3.10
N VAL A 189 -1.42 -9.99 -2.29
CA VAL A 189 0.01 -10.29 -2.02
C VAL A 189 0.19 -11.03 -0.69
N THR A 190 -0.65 -12.03 -0.41
CA THR A 190 -0.61 -12.81 0.85
C THR A 190 -1.26 -14.18 0.71
N ARG A 191 -0.90 -15.13 1.57
CA ARG A 191 -1.65 -16.38 1.74
C ARG A 191 -2.87 -16.13 2.63
N LEU A 192 -3.88 -17.01 2.57
CA LEU A 192 -5.07 -16.94 3.44
C LEU A 192 -4.68 -17.13 4.92
N LYS A 193 -3.82 -18.12 5.16
CA LYS A 193 -3.22 -18.46 6.45
C LYS A 193 -1.72 -18.63 6.29
N GLU A 194 -0.99 -18.16 7.29
CA GLU A 194 0.47 -18.34 7.42
C GLU A 194 0.68 -19.04 8.78
N ASN A 195 1.28 -18.36 9.78
CA ASN A 195 1.20 -18.86 11.17
C ASN A 195 -0.22 -18.66 11.74
N ASN A 196 -0.79 -17.49 11.48
CA ASN A 196 -2.16 -17.08 11.84
C ASN A 196 -2.99 -16.82 10.58
N GLU A 197 -4.30 -16.58 10.72
CA GLU A 197 -5.14 -16.06 9.64
C GLU A 197 -4.71 -14.65 9.21
N LYS A 198 -4.75 -14.40 7.89
CA LYS A 198 -4.25 -13.19 7.22
C LYS A 198 -5.29 -12.59 6.29
N CYS A 199 -6.09 -13.42 5.64
CA CYS A 199 -7.17 -13.01 4.75
C CYS A 199 -8.19 -14.16 4.62
N GLU A 200 -9.49 -13.83 4.60
CA GLU A 200 -10.52 -14.83 4.31
C GLU A 200 -10.65 -15.12 2.82
N VAL A 201 -11.31 -16.23 2.52
CA VAL A 201 -11.76 -16.58 1.16
C VAL A 201 -12.97 -15.72 0.80
N TYR A 202 -12.69 -14.56 0.20
CA TYR A 202 -13.70 -13.59 -0.23
C TYR A 202 -14.25 -13.81 -1.65
N TRP A 203 -13.79 -14.84 -2.38
CA TRP A 203 -14.27 -15.18 -3.72
C TRP A 203 -14.77 -16.64 -3.78
N PRO A 204 -15.48 -17.08 -4.84
CA PRO A 204 -15.78 -18.50 -5.05
C PRO A 204 -14.49 -19.29 -5.28
N GLN A 205 -14.36 -20.46 -4.66
CA GLN A 205 -13.24 -21.38 -4.93
C GLN A 205 -13.80 -22.66 -5.57
N PRO A 206 -13.24 -23.10 -6.72
CA PRO A 206 -13.59 -24.39 -7.30
C PRO A 206 -13.46 -25.52 -6.28
N ARG A 207 -14.43 -26.44 -6.25
CA ARG A 207 -14.41 -27.56 -5.30
C ARG A 207 -13.21 -28.47 -5.61
N ASP A 208 -12.39 -28.70 -4.59
CA ASP A 208 -11.23 -29.60 -4.64
C ASP A 208 -11.69 -31.04 -4.92
N ARG A 209 -11.63 -31.45 -6.21
CA ARG A 209 -12.01 -32.80 -6.67
C ARG A 209 -11.27 -33.93 -5.93
N THR A 210 -10.12 -33.63 -5.31
CA THR A 210 -9.16 -34.61 -4.78
C THR A 210 -9.53 -35.23 -3.43
N LYS A 211 -10.73 -34.96 -2.88
CA LYS A 211 -11.14 -35.42 -1.53
C LYS A 211 -12.37 -36.35 -1.47
N ARG A 212 -12.84 -36.85 -2.61
CA ARG A 212 -13.87 -37.92 -2.68
C ARG A 212 -13.36 -39.16 -3.42
N VAL A 213 -12.26 -39.73 -2.94
CA VAL A 213 -11.86 -41.12 -3.26
C VAL A 213 -11.64 -41.87 -1.96
N LYS A 214 -12.74 -42.22 -1.30
CA LYS A 214 -12.82 -43.24 -0.26
C LYS A 214 -14.19 -43.92 -0.34
N GLU A 215 -14.15 -45.19 -0.73
CA GLU A 215 -15.11 -46.24 -0.36
C GLU A 215 -16.60 -45.94 -0.62
N GLU A 216 -17.04 -46.16 -1.86
CA GLU A 216 -18.37 -46.69 -2.20
C GLU A 216 -18.25 -47.47 -3.54
N ASP A 217 -19.07 -48.51 -3.72
CA ASP A 217 -18.78 -49.64 -4.63
C ASP A 217 -19.19 -49.46 -6.11
N GLU A 218 -18.73 -50.40 -6.95
CA GLU A 218 -19.12 -50.56 -8.36
C GLU A 218 -20.61 -50.93 -8.49
N ASP A 219 -21.51 -49.97 -8.80
CA ASP A 219 -22.76 -50.15 -9.59
C ASP A 219 -23.64 -48.87 -9.60
N GLN A 220 -23.26 -47.80 -10.33
CA GLN A 220 -24.20 -46.68 -10.63
C GLN A 220 -23.89 -45.76 -11.83
N GLU A 221 -23.22 -46.25 -12.86
CA GLU A 221 -22.98 -45.49 -14.11
C GLU A 221 -24.29 -45.20 -14.89
N GLU A 222 -24.96 -44.09 -14.57
CA GLU A 222 -25.70 -43.24 -15.54
C GLU A 222 -26.28 -41.94 -14.92
N LYS A 223 -26.33 -41.80 -13.59
CA LYS A 223 -27.01 -40.64 -12.94
C LYS A 223 -26.13 -39.47 -12.49
N ASP A 224 -24.82 -39.66 -12.33
CA ASP A 224 -23.97 -38.57 -11.80
C ASP A 224 -23.67 -37.46 -12.81
N GLY A 225 -23.68 -37.72 -14.12
CA GLY A 225 -23.31 -36.72 -15.14
C GLY A 225 -24.20 -35.45 -15.24
N GLN A 226 -25.35 -35.41 -14.56
CA GLN A 226 -26.11 -34.17 -14.31
C GLN A 226 -25.77 -33.58 -12.94
N ARG A 227 -25.68 -34.43 -11.92
CA ARG A 227 -25.39 -34.04 -10.53
C ARG A 227 -24.01 -33.40 -10.39
N GLU A 228 -23.01 -33.89 -11.12
CA GLU A 228 -21.68 -33.29 -11.18
C GLU A 228 -21.73 -31.87 -11.77
N LYS A 229 -22.43 -31.67 -12.88
CA LYS A 229 -22.55 -30.34 -13.52
C LYS A 229 -23.23 -29.30 -12.63
N GLU A 230 -24.30 -29.69 -11.93
CA GLU A 230 -24.94 -28.82 -10.93
C GLU A 230 -23.99 -28.49 -9.78
N ASN A 231 -23.16 -29.44 -9.34
CA ASN A 231 -22.13 -29.23 -8.30
C ASN A 231 -20.92 -28.42 -8.80
N GLU A 232 -20.67 -28.35 -10.11
CA GLU A 232 -19.64 -27.50 -10.72
C GLU A 232 -20.11 -26.05 -10.84
N GLU A 233 -21.34 -25.80 -11.31
CA GLU A 233 -21.91 -24.44 -11.32
C GLU A 233 -22.03 -23.85 -9.89
N GLU A 234 -22.32 -24.67 -8.87
CA GLU A 234 -22.24 -24.27 -7.45
C GLU A 234 -20.81 -23.94 -6.97
N GLY A 235 -19.77 -24.50 -7.59
CA GLY A 235 -18.37 -24.23 -7.25
C GLY A 235 -17.86 -22.90 -7.81
N GLU A 236 -18.39 -22.48 -8.96
CA GLU A 236 -17.98 -21.27 -9.66
C GLU A 236 -18.73 -20.01 -9.21
N MET A 237 -19.95 -20.14 -8.67
CA MET A 237 -20.81 -19.00 -8.30
C MET A 237 -21.15 -18.95 -6.81
N ARG A 238 -20.97 -17.78 -6.17
CA ARG A 238 -21.30 -17.55 -4.76
C ARG A 238 -21.99 -16.20 -4.57
N GLN A 239 -23.10 -16.18 -3.81
CA GLN A 239 -23.65 -14.93 -3.30
C GLN A 239 -22.81 -14.46 -2.09
N ILE A 240 -22.44 -13.17 -2.10
CA ILE A 240 -21.67 -12.52 -1.06
C ILE A 240 -22.27 -11.14 -0.81
N GLY A 241 -22.92 -10.97 0.34
CA GLY A 241 -23.76 -9.80 0.62
C GLY A 241 -24.86 -9.66 -0.44
N ARG A 242 -24.95 -8.48 -1.05
CA ARG A 242 -25.88 -8.17 -2.15
C ARG A 242 -25.37 -8.57 -3.55
N PHE A 243 -24.16 -9.10 -3.66
CA PHE A 243 -23.53 -9.43 -4.95
C PHE A 243 -23.59 -10.91 -5.25
N ILE A 244 -23.73 -11.24 -6.53
CA ILE A 244 -23.42 -12.57 -7.07
C ILE A 244 -22.05 -12.45 -7.73
N ILE A 245 -21.08 -13.28 -7.31
CA ILE A 245 -19.76 -13.35 -7.92
C ILE A 245 -19.60 -14.72 -8.58
N ARG A 246 -19.15 -14.72 -9.83
CA ARG A 246 -18.89 -15.92 -10.62
C ARG A 246 -17.46 -15.93 -11.15
N VAL A 247 -16.73 -17.01 -10.92
CA VAL A 247 -15.45 -17.30 -11.59
C VAL A 247 -15.72 -17.69 -13.05
N LYS A 248 -14.89 -17.21 -13.98
CA LYS A 248 -15.00 -17.49 -15.43
C LYS A 248 -13.80 -18.27 -15.96
N ASP A 249 -12.62 -18.02 -15.38
CA ASP A 249 -11.38 -18.77 -15.60
C ASP A 249 -10.48 -18.62 -14.36
N SER A 250 -9.63 -19.61 -14.11
CA SER A 250 -8.64 -19.60 -13.04
C SER A 250 -7.40 -20.40 -13.46
N ARG A 251 -6.25 -19.71 -13.55
CA ARG A 251 -5.01 -20.26 -14.10
C ARG A 251 -3.80 -19.87 -13.27
N GLU A 252 -2.92 -20.82 -12.97
CA GLU A 252 -1.60 -20.51 -12.40
C GLU A 252 -0.62 -20.15 -13.52
N LYS A 253 0.07 -19.03 -13.37
CA LYS A 253 1.03 -18.50 -14.34
C LYS A 253 2.17 -17.81 -13.58
N ASP A 254 3.41 -18.05 -14.00
CA ASP A 254 4.60 -17.27 -13.58
C ASP A 254 4.89 -17.16 -12.06
N GLY A 255 4.21 -17.93 -11.21
CA GLY A 255 4.33 -17.91 -9.75
C GLY A 255 3.18 -17.20 -9.02
N PHE A 256 2.06 -16.95 -9.70
CA PHE A 256 0.80 -16.43 -9.15
C PHE A 256 -0.42 -17.06 -9.84
N THR A 257 -1.57 -17.05 -9.17
CA THR A 257 -2.86 -17.40 -9.81
C THR A 257 -3.49 -16.15 -10.41
N VAL A 258 -4.09 -16.27 -11.59
CA VAL A 258 -4.96 -15.25 -12.19
C VAL A 258 -6.37 -15.82 -12.29
N THR A 259 -7.33 -15.16 -11.63
CA THR A 259 -8.74 -15.52 -11.64
C THR A 259 -9.52 -14.42 -12.35
N ASP A 260 -10.18 -14.74 -13.46
CA ASP A 260 -11.08 -13.82 -14.15
C ASP A 260 -12.50 -14.04 -13.61
N MET A 261 -13.14 -12.97 -13.11
CA MET A 261 -14.45 -13.02 -12.45
C MET A 261 -15.44 -12.01 -13.03
N GLU A 262 -16.72 -12.28 -12.77
CA GLU A 262 -17.86 -11.42 -13.03
C GLU A 262 -18.59 -11.16 -11.70
N ILE A 263 -18.76 -9.89 -11.35
CA ILE A 263 -19.61 -9.43 -10.25
C ILE A 263 -20.92 -8.89 -10.81
N GLN A 264 -22.05 -9.33 -10.24
CA GLN A 264 -23.40 -8.94 -10.62
C GLN A 264 -24.15 -8.32 -9.43
N LEU A 265 -24.82 -7.19 -9.70
CA LEU A 265 -25.81 -6.58 -8.81
C LEU A 265 -27.06 -6.24 -9.64
N HIS A 266 -28.22 -6.78 -9.26
CA HIS A 266 -29.44 -6.73 -10.07
C HIS A 266 -29.18 -7.23 -11.52
N SER A 267 -29.36 -6.37 -12.52
CA SER A 267 -29.09 -6.63 -13.94
C SER A 267 -27.69 -6.18 -14.41
N GLU A 268 -26.97 -5.38 -13.62
CA GLU A 268 -25.64 -4.89 -14.01
C GLU A 268 -24.57 -5.95 -13.70
N ARG A 269 -23.65 -6.15 -14.64
CA ARG A 269 -22.49 -7.06 -14.53
C ARG A 269 -21.20 -6.31 -14.84
N ARG A 270 -20.13 -6.62 -14.11
CA ARG A 270 -18.79 -6.04 -14.33
C ARG A 270 -17.72 -7.11 -14.21
N HIS A 271 -16.66 -6.98 -15.01
CA HIS A 271 -15.51 -7.87 -14.96
C HIS A 271 -14.46 -7.40 -13.96
N VAL A 272 -13.90 -8.34 -13.22
CA VAL A 272 -12.84 -8.13 -12.23
C VAL A 272 -11.80 -9.23 -12.39
N ARG A 273 -10.54 -8.85 -12.64
CA ARG A 273 -9.40 -9.77 -12.61
C ARG A 273 -8.72 -9.75 -11.25
N HIS A 274 -8.55 -10.92 -10.66
CA HIS A 274 -7.87 -11.11 -9.38
C HIS A 274 -6.52 -11.80 -9.61
N TYR A 275 -5.47 -11.24 -9.01
CA TYR A 275 -4.12 -11.76 -9.04
C TYR A 275 -3.71 -12.21 -7.64
N TRP A 276 -3.36 -13.48 -7.46
CA TRP A 276 -2.99 -14.06 -6.17
C TRP A 276 -1.53 -14.49 -6.11
N PHE A 277 -0.71 -13.72 -5.38
CA PHE A 277 0.72 -13.98 -5.20
C PHE A 277 1.00 -14.61 -3.83
N THR A 278 1.06 -15.94 -3.80
CA THR A 278 1.30 -16.75 -2.59
C THR A 278 2.79 -16.91 -2.23
N SER A 279 3.69 -16.44 -3.09
CA SER A 279 5.15 -16.56 -2.95
C SER A 279 5.80 -15.50 -2.03
N TRP A 280 5.01 -14.61 -1.41
CA TRP A 280 5.49 -13.65 -0.40
C TRP A 280 5.31 -14.21 1.02
N PRO A 281 6.37 -14.60 1.74
CA PRO A 281 6.30 -15.15 3.10
C PRO A 281 5.98 -14.11 4.18
N ASP A 282 5.44 -14.56 5.32
CA ASP A 282 5.10 -13.67 6.42
C ASP A 282 6.32 -13.00 7.07
N HIS A 283 6.20 -11.71 7.38
CA HIS A 283 7.27 -10.86 7.97
C HIS A 283 8.63 -10.83 7.23
N HIS A 284 8.75 -11.47 6.06
CA HIS A 284 9.98 -11.56 5.27
C HIS A 284 9.76 -11.02 3.85
N ILE A 285 10.72 -11.27 2.94
CA ILE A 285 10.71 -10.87 1.53
C ILE A 285 10.66 -12.12 0.62
N PRO A 286 10.18 -12.01 -0.64
CA PRO A 286 10.21 -13.10 -1.60
C PRO A 286 11.63 -13.60 -1.88
N GLN A 287 11.83 -14.93 -1.88
CA GLN A 287 13.14 -15.55 -2.16
C GLN A 287 13.64 -15.33 -3.59
N CYS A 288 12.75 -14.98 -4.53
CA CYS A 288 13.08 -14.64 -5.90
C CYS A 288 12.27 -13.42 -6.36
N ILE A 289 12.96 -12.45 -6.95
CA ILE A 289 12.37 -11.20 -7.47
C ILE A 289 11.64 -11.45 -8.80
N ALA A 290 12.06 -12.42 -9.61
CA ALA A 290 11.54 -12.59 -10.98
C ALA A 290 10.03 -12.90 -11.08
N PRO A 291 9.43 -13.80 -10.27
CA PRO A 291 7.97 -13.98 -10.22
C PRO A 291 7.21 -12.69 -9.86
N TYR A 292 7.80 -11.89 -8.97
CA TYR A 292 7.21 -10.65 -8.48
C TYR A 292 7.29 -9.50 -9.51
N LEU A 293 8.41 -9.37 -10.23
CA LEU A 293 8.51 -8.46 -11.37
C LEU A 293 7.53 -8.83 -12.49
N ARG A 294 7.34 -10.12 -12.78
CA ARG A 294 6.33 -10.57 -13.76
C ARG A 294 4.91 -10.22 -13.34
N LEU A 295 4.58 -10.31 -12.05
CA LEU A 295 3.29 -9.82 -11.53
C LEU A 295 3.12 -8.31 -11.77
N VAL A 296 4.16 -7.52 -11.50
CA VAL A 296 4.16 -6.06 -11.74
C VAL A 296 3.96 -5.74 -13.23
N GLU A 297 4.72 -6.38 -14.13
CA GLU A 297 4.59 -6.17 -15.59
C GLU A 297 3.22 -6.66 -16.13
N GLU A 298 2.69 -7.80 -15.67
CA GLU A 298 1.39 -8.37 -16.07
C GLU A 298 0.22 -7.48 -15.62
N VAL A 299 0.19 -7.04 -14.36
CA VAL A 299 -0.86 -6.16 -13.83
C VAL A 299 -0.88 -4.82 -14.56
N GLU A 300 0.30 -4.24 -14.83
CA GLU A 300 0.40 -2.99 -15.59
C GLU A 300 -0.05 -3.17 -17.05
N THR A 301 0.35 -4.27 -17.70
CA THR A 301 -0.04 -4.57 -19.08
C THR A 301 -1.56 -4.73 -19.19
N TYR A 302 -2.18 -5.47 -18.27
CA TYR A 302 -3.63 -5.61 -18.25
C TYR A 302 -4.33 -4.28 -17.93
N SER A 303 -3.84 -3.52 -16.94
CA SER A 303 -4.40 -2.19 -16.62
C SER A 303 -4.38 -1.23 -17.81
N LYS A 304 -3.33 -1.26 -18.64
CA LYS A 304 -3.27 -0.46 -19.88
C LYS A 304 -4.24 -0.95 -20.94
N SER A 305 -4.48 -2.26 -21.03
CA SER A 305 -5.46 -2.82 -21.99
C SER A 305 -6.92 -2.46 -21.68
N LEU A 306 -7.22 -2.03 -20.45
CA LEU A 306 -8.55 -1.54 -20.05
C LEU A 306 -8.81 -0.08 -20.44
N VAL A 307 -7.79 0.67 -20.89
CA VAL A 307 -7.95 2.07 -21.31
C VAL A 307 -8.16 2.11 -22.82
N PRO A 308 -9.33 2.56 -23.32
CA PRO A 308 -9.54 2.68 -24.77
C PRO A 308 -8.60 3.75 -25.37
N PRO A 309 -8.14 3.57 -26.62
CA PRO A 309 -7.26 4.53 -27.27
C PRO A 309 -7.93 5.90 -27.39
N SER A 310 -7.18 6.97 -27.15
CA SER A 310 -7.67 8.35 -27.06
C SER A 310 -8.23 8.92 -28.38
N SER A 311 -8.18 8.17 -29.48
CA SER A 311 -8.81 8.50 -30.76
C SER A 311 -10.30 8.14 -30.87
N SER A 312 -10.88 7.42 -29.90
CA SER A 312 -12.27 6.94 -29.96
C SER A 312 -13.19 7.51 -28.86
N GLN A 313 -12.85 8.64 -28.24
CA GLN A 313 -13.71 9.32 -27.28
C GLN A 313 -14.70 10.27 -27.99
N GLU A 314 -15.99 9.91 -28.00
CA GLU A 314 -17.05 10.85 -28.34
C GLU A 314 -17.19 11.92 -27.26
N VAL A 315 -17.32 13.19 -27.67
CA VAL A 315 -17.28 14.38 -26.80
C VAL A 315 -18.48 14.46 -25.81
N SER A 316 -19.50 13.63 -26.00
CA SER A 316 -20.78 13.64 -25.30
C SER A 316 -20.87 12.70 -24.08
N ALA A 317 -19.92 11.78 -23.90
CA ALA A 317 -19.95 10.82 -22.79
C ALA A 317 -18.83 11.11 -21.77
N PRO A 318 -19.09 11.09 -20.45
CA PRO A 318 -18.03 11.19 -19.45
C PRO A 318 -17.14 9.96 -19.56
N ALA A 319 -15.87 10.16 -19.95
CA ALA A 319 -14.92 9.07 -20.17
C ALA A 319 -14.82 8.16 -18.95
N SER A 320 -15.25 6.90 -19.11
CA SER A 320 -15.20 5.90 -18.04
C SER A 320 -13.77 5.40 -17.85
N SER A 321 -12.94 6.19 -17.18
CA SER A 321 -11.64 5.75 -16.68
C SER A 321 -11.80 4.49 -15.83
N PRO A 322 -10.92 3.49 -15.95
CA PRO A 322 -10.95 2.33 -15.06
C PRO A 322 -10.81 2.77 -13.60
N GLY A 323 -11.49 2.04 -12.69
CA GLY A 323 -11.38 2.30 -11.26
C GLY A 323 -10.00 1.99 -10.68
N PRO A 324 -9.70 2.46 -9.46
CA PRO A 324 -8.45 2.15 -8.75
C PRO A 324 -8.15 0.64 -8.73
N ILE A 325 -6.88 0.28 -8.92
CA ILE A 325 -6.41 -1.08 -8.68
C ILE A 325 -6.41 -1.34 -7.17
N ILE A 326 -7.20 -2.32 -6.70
CA ILE A 326 -7.22 -2.70 -5.28
C ILE A 326 -6.00 -3.58 -5.00
N VAL A 327 -5.18 -3.21 -4.02
CA VAL A 327 -3.98 -3.96 -3.61
C VAL A 327 -4.05 -4.26 -2.12
N HIS A 328 -3.95 -5.53 -1.73
CA HIS A 328 -4.04 -5.93 -0.33
C HIS A 328 -3.04 -7.03 0.05
N CYS A 329 -2.79 -7.12 1.36
CA CYS A 329 -2.12 -8.26 1.97
C CYS A 329 -2.90 -8.62 3.25
N SER A 330 -2.24 -8.84 4.40
CA SER A 330 -2.95 -8.94 5.69
C SER A 330 -3.33 -7.56 6.25
N ALA A 331 -2.35 -6.68 6.45
CA ALA A 331 -2.56 -5.35 7.05
C ALA A 331 -2.75 -4.20 6.04
N GLY A 332 -2.53 -4.48 4.74
CA GLY A 332 -2.67 -3.47 3.70
C GLY A 332 -1.61 -2.37 3.69
N ILE A 333 -0.41 -2.61 4.27
CA ILE A 333 0.65 -1.60 4.36
C ILE A 333 2.04 -2.08 3.90
N GLY A 334 2.55 -3.21 4.39
CA GLY A 334 3.90 -3.70 4.07
C GLY A 334 4.03 -4.17 2.62
N ARG A 335 3.62 -5.42 2.37
CA ARG A 335 3.64 -6.06 1.03
C ARG A 335 2.85 -5.25 -0.02
N THR A 336 1.74 -4.62 0.40
CA THR A 336 0.94 -3.68 -0.41
C THR A 336 1.74 -2.46 -0.84
N GLY A 337 2.45 -1.81 0.10
CA GLY A 337 3.31 -0.68 -0.19
C GLY A 337 4.48 -1.06 -1.09
N CYS A 338 5.11 -2.23 -0.88
CA CYS A 338 6.11 -2.75 -1.80
C CYS A 338 5.57 -2.84 -3.23
N PHE A 339 4.38 -3.44 -3.42
CA PHE A 339 3.79 -3.61 -4.76
C PHE A 339 3.53 -2.27 -5.46
N ILE A 340 2.86 -1.33 -4.79
CA ILE A 340 2.55 -0.01 -5.37
C ILE A 340 3.82 0.82 -5.59
N ALA A 341 4.79 0.77 -4.69
CA ALA A 341 6.08 1.42 -4.91
C ALA A 341 6.87 0.78 -6.07
N SER A 342 6.71 -0.52 -6.30
CA SER A 342 7.37 -1.23 -7.41
C SER A 342 6.75 -0.85 -8.75
N THR A 343 5.42 -0.75 -8.86
CA THR A 343 4.76 -0.30 -10.10
C THR A 343 5.15 1.16 -10.43
N ILE A 344 5.17 2.05 -9.42
CA ILE A 344 5.58 3.46 -9.58
C ILE A 344 7.05 3.56 -9.98
N GLY A 345 7.96 2.87 -9.29
CA GLY A 345 9.40 2.89 -9.59
C GLY A 345 9.75 2.28 -10.95
N CYS A 346 9.06 1.22 -11.37
CA CYS A 346 9.20 0.69 -12.73
C CYS A 346 8.72 1.70 -13.79
N GLN A 347 7.69 2.50 -13.49
CA GLN A 347 7.21 3.54 -14.40
C GLN A 347 8.17 4.73 -14.46
N GLN A 348 8.70 5.19 -13.32
CA GLN A 348 9.79 6.17 -13.26
C GLN A 348 10.96 5.73 -14.17
N LEU A 349 11.49 4.50 -13.99
CA LEU A 349 12.64 4.00 -14.76
C LEU A 349 12.40 3.96 -16.28
N ARG A 350 11.19 3.61 -16.73
CA ARG A 350 10.85 3.60 -18.17
C ARG A 350 10.68 4.99 -18.77
N GLU A 351 10.12 5.94 -18.02
CA GLU A 351 9.80 7.28 -18.55
C GLU A 351 10.93 8.30 -18.38
N THR A 352 11.81 8.15 -17.38
CA THR A 352 12.87 9.13 -17.07
C THR A 352 14.28 8.55 -16.93
N GLY A 353 14.45 7.22 -16.92
CA GLY A 353 15.74 6.57 -16.66
C GLY A 353 16.25 6.72 -15.22
N GLN A 354 15.36 7.13 -14.31
CA GLN A 354 15.64 7.32 -12.88
C GLN A 354 14.52 6.69 -12.03
N ALA A 355 14.79 6.41 -10.76
CA ALA A 355 13.78 6.11 -9.75
C ALA A 355 14.01 6.97 -8.50
N ASP A 356 12.94 7.51 -7.91
CA ASP A 356 12.99 8.14 -6.59
C ASP A 356 12.18 7.29 -5.60
N VAL A 357 12.89 6.36 -4.97
CA VAL A 357 12.28 5.44 -4.00
C VAL A 357 11.87 6.18 -2.73
N LEU A 358 12.66 7.18 -2.31
CA LEU A 358 12.40 7.94 -1.10
C LEU A 358 11.15 8.80 -1.24
N GLU A 359 11.01 9.57 -2.33
CA GLU A 359 9.79 10.32 -2.65
C GLU A 359 8.58 9.37 -2.71
N THR A 360 8.72 8.25 -3.43
CA THR A 360 7.63 7.27 -3.58
C THR A 360 7.14 6.75 -2.24
N VAL A 361 8.02 6.29 -1.35
CA VAL A 361 7.62 5.78 -0.03
C VAL A 361 7.06 6.88 0.87
N CYS A 362 7.57 8.11 0.77
CA CYS A 362 7.02 9.26 1.48
C CYS A 362 5.59 9.60 1.00
N GLN A 363 5.34 9.62 -0.32
CA GLN A 363 4.01 9.81 -0.90
C GLN A 363 3.03 8.71 -0.48
N LEU A 364 3.45 7.44 -0.51
CA LEU A 364 2.63 6.32 -0.07
C LEU A 364 2.27 6.43 1.42
N ARG A 365 3.16 6.95 2.27
CA ARG A 365 2.89 7.17 3.70
C ARG A 365 2.04 8.40 4.00
N LEU A 366 2.06 9.43 3.16
CA LEU A 366 1.06 10.50 3.21
C LEU A 366 -0.35 9.95 2.91
N ASP A 367 -0.46 8.99 1.99
CA ASP A 367 -1.75 8.42 1.58
C ASP A 367 -2.24 7.30 2.52
N ARG A 368 -1.35 6.49 3.11
CA ARG A 368 -1.68 5.49 4.16
C ARG A 368 -0.49 5.23 5.10
N GLY A 369 -0.70 5.40 6.40
CA GLY A 369 0.31 5.23 7.43
C GLY A 369 0.96 3.85 7.43
N GLY A 370 2.28 3.80 7.56
CA GLY A 370 3.08 2.58 7.66
C GLY A 370 3.29 1.82 6.35
N MET A 371 2.92 2.39 5.19
CA MET A 371 3.24 1.82 3.87
C MET A 371 4.73 1.52 3.75
N ILE A 372 5.05 0.26 3.38
CA ILE A 372 6.35 -0.40 3.57
C ILE A 372 6.76 -0.40 5.04
N GLN A 373 6.70 -1.58 5.67
CA GLN A 373 6.65 -1.71 7.13
C GLN A 373 8.01 -2.03 7.78
N THR A 374 8.98 -2.55 7.02
CA THR A 374 10.30 -2.96 7.55
C THR A 374 11.46 -2.54 6.65
N SER A 375 12.68 -2.52 7.18
CA SER A 375 13.88 -2.15 6.42
C SER A 375 14.17 -3.16 5.30
N GLU A 376 13.88 -4.44 5.53
CA GLU A 376 14.08 -5.53 4.56
C GLU A 376 13.10 -5.37 3.37
N GLN A 377 11.87 -4.92 3.64
CA GLN A 377 10.89 -4.57 2.60
C GLN A 377 11.33 -3.36 1.76
N TYR A 378 12.01 -2.38 2.36
CA TYR A 378 12.59 -1.23 1.67
C TYR A 378 13.83 -1.63 0.83
N GLN A 379 14.72 -2.45 1.38
CA GLN A 379 15.86 -3.02 0.66
C GLN A 379 15.42 -3.92 -0.52
N PHE A 380 14.36 -4.71 -0.34
CA PHE A 380 13.79 -5.54 -1.40
C PHE A 380 13.18 -4.71 -2.55
N LEU A 381 12.59 -3.55 -2.25
CA LEU A 381 12.13 -2.61 -3.26
C LEU A 381 13.30 -2.06 -4.10
N TYR A 382 14.40 -1.67 -3.45
CA TYR A 382 15.64 -1.28 -4.13
C TYR A 382 16.19 -2.40 -5.04
N SER A 383 16.32 -3.62 -4.52
CA SER A 383 16.77 -4.79 -5.29
C SER A 383 15.85 -5.13 -6.46
N THR A 384 14.52 -4.99 -6.28
CA THR A 384 13.52 -5.16 -7.35
C THR A 384 13.75 -4.16 -8.47
N LEU A 385 13.88 -2.88 -8.14
CA LEU A 385 14.05 -1.81 -9.12
C LEU A 385 15.44 -1.84 -9.77
N ALA A 386 16.49 -2.26 -9.05
CA ALA A 386 17.82 -2.51 -9.62
C ALA A 386 17.82 -3.69 -10.62
N GLN A 387 17.09 -4.78 -10.33
CA GLN A 387 16.90 -5.86 -11.30
C GLN A 387 16.10 -5.38 -12.52
N TYR A 388 15.03 -4.61 -12.32
CA TYR A 388 14.23 -4.07 -13.42
C TYR A 388 15.02 -3.10 -14.31
N SER A 389 15.77 -2.19 -13.70
CA SER A 389 16.76 -1.31 -14.33
C SER A 389 17.71 -2.11 -15.25
N SER A 390 18.26 -3.21 -14.73
CA SER A 390 19.18 -4.07 -15.49
C SER A 390 18.49 -4.73 -16.70
N GLN A 391 17.23 -5.16 -16.55
CA GLN A 391 16.44 -5.74 -17.64
C GLN A 391 16.09 -4.69 -18.72
N LEU A 392 15.80 -3.44 -18.35
CA LEU A 392 15.60 -2.35 -19.31
C LEU A 392 16.86 -2.07 -20.12
N GLN A 393 18.01 -1.93 -19.45
CA GLN A 393 19.30 -1.70 -20.10
C GLN A 393 19.68 -2.86 -21.05
N GLN A 394 19.40 -4.11 -20.68
CA GLN A 394 19.58 -5.26 -21.56
C GLN A 394 18.66 -5.22 -22.79
N LYS A 395 17.37 -4.89 -22.61
CA LYS A 395 16.40 -4.72 -23.72
C LYS A 395 16.79 -3.58 -24.66
N GLN A 396 17.43 -2.51 -24.17
CA GLN A 396 17.91 -1.38 -24.97
C GLN A 396 19.23 -1.68 -25.71
N ASN A 397 20.11 -2.50 -25.13
CA ASN A 397 21.42 -2.83 -25.70
C ASN A 397 21.41 -4.03 -26.66
N GLN A 398 20.27 -4.72 -26.83
CA GLN A 398 20.13 -5.74 -27.87
C GLN A 398 20.01 -5.07 -29.25
N PRO A 399 20.85 -5.40 -30.24
CA PRO A 399 20.64 -4.95 -31.61
C PRO A 399 19.32 -5.55 -32.13
N ALA A 400 18.55 -4.75 -32.88
CA ALA A 400 17.24 -5.15 -33.36
C ALA A 400 17.34 -6.40 -34.26
N THR A 401 17.00 -7.57 -33.71
CA THR A 401 17.00 -8.84 -34.41
C THR A 401 15.89 -8.89 -35.46
N LEU A 402 16.23 -9.45 -36.62
CA LEU A 402 15.29 -9.66 -37.72
C LEU A 402 14.15 -10.62 -37.30
N PRO A 403 12.99 -10.59 -37.97
CA PRO A 403 11.81 -11.38 -37.59
C PRO A 403 12.10 -12.88 -37.41
N GLN A 404 11.42 -13.50 -36.44
CA GLN A 404 11.68 -14.85 -35.94
C GLN A 404 11.45 -16.03 -36.93
N SER A 405 11.27 -15.77 -38.23
CA SER A 405 11.07 -16.81 -39.25
C SER A 405 12.36 -17.54 -39.67
N GLN A 406 13.54 -17.12 -39.17
CA GLN A 406 14.85 -17.68 -39.55
C GLN A 406 15.87 -17.73 -38.38
N GLN A 407 15.50 -18.29 -37.22
CA GLN A 407 16.47 -18.61 -36.16
C GLN A 407 16.61 -20.12 -35.96
N ASN A 408 17.85 -20.59 -35.84
CA ASN A 408 18.20 -22.01 -35.82
C ASN A 408 18.11 -22.55 -34.37
N PRO A 409 17.73 -23.83 -34.13
CA PRO A 409 17.51 -24.32 -32.77
C PRO A 409 18.72 -24.23 -31.83
N GLU A 410 19.94 -24.31 -32.39
CA GLU A 410 21.21 -24.31 -31.64
C GLU A 410 21.51 -22.96 -30.96
N ASP A 411 21.03 -21.84 -31.53
CA ASP A 411 21.19 -20.51 -30.94
C ASP A 411 20.36 -20.37 -29.65
N GLN A 412 19.15 -20.93 -29.62
CA GLN A 412 18.28 -20.88 -28.44
C GLN A 412 18.89 -21.67 -27.27
N VAL A 413 19.42 -22.87 -27.54
CA VAL A 413 20.11 -23.69 -26.53
C VAL A 413 21.35 -22.95 -25.99
N SER A 414 22.11 -22.29 -26.87
CA SER A 414 23.30 -21.52 -26.48
C SER A 414 22.96 -20.36 -25.54
N ILE A 415 21.92 -19.57 -25.86
CA ILE A 415 21.44 -18.48 -25.01
C ILE A 415 20.93 -19.01 -23.66
N GLN A 416 20.22 -20.14 -23.66
CA GLN A 416 19.65 -20.72 -22.44
C GLN A 416 20.73 -21.28 -21.49
N LEU A 417 21.79 -21.88 -22.04
CA LEU A 417 22.99 -22.28 -21.28
C LEU A 417 23.74 -21.07 -20.69
N GLN A 418 23.87 -19.99 -21.46
CA GLN A 418 24.58 -18.78 -21.01
C GLN A 418 23.86 -18.08 -19.84
N ASN A 419 22.51 -18.11 -19.84
CA ASN A 419 21.69 -17.63 -18.72
C ASN A 419 21.82 -18.53 -17.47
N LEU A 420 21.91 -19.85 -17.63
CA LEU A 420 22.17 -20.79 -16.53
C LEU A 420 23.54 -20.57 -15.88
N GLU A 421 24.59 -20.33 -16.67
CA GLU A 421 25.92 -19.99 -16.14
C GLU A 421 25.91 -18.70 -15.33
N LEU A 422 25.23 -17.65 -15.80
CA LEU A 422 25.13 -16.37 -15.09
C LEU A 422 24.51 -16.54 -13.69
N HIS A 423 23.41 -17.28 -13.57
CA HIS A 423 22.81 -17.61 -12.27
C HIS A 423 23.76 -18.39 -11.35
N SER A 424 24.52 -19.36 -11.89
CA SER A 424 25.52 -20.11 -11.10
C SER A 424 26.64 -19.23 -10.52
N LYS A 425 27.06 -18.21 -11.28
CA LYS A 425 28.12 -17.27 -10.90
C LYS A 425 27.63 -16.24 -9.87
N GLN A 426 26.34 -15.95 -9.86
CA GLN A 426 25.70 -15.03 -8.93
C GLN A 426 25.50 -15.66 -7.55
N ASN A 427 25.05 -16.92 -7.48
CA ASN A 427 24.90 -17.66 -6.21
C ASN A 427 26.24 -17.90 -5.49
N ARG A 428 27.36 -18.03 -6.24
CA ARG A 428 28.71 -18.20 -5.66
C ARG A 428 29.31 -16.92 -5.02
N LYS A 429 28.58 -15.81 -4.97
CA LYS A 429 28.99 -14.57 -4.26
C LYS A 429 28.21 -14.32 -2.95
N ILE A 430 27.38 -15.27 -2.53
CA ILE A 430 26.54 -15.16 -1.32
C ILE A 430 26.77 -16.38 -0.42
N SER A 431 28.05 -16.65 -0.11
CA SER A 431 28.54 -17.70 0.80
C SER A 431 29.92 -17.30 1.32
#